data_AF-A0A7X9UGT0-F1
#
_entry.id   AF-A0A7X9UGT0-F1
#
_cell.length_a   1.000
_cell.length_b   1.000
_cell.length_c   1.000
_cell.angle_alpha   90.00
_cell.angle_beta   90.00
_cell.angle_gamma   90.00
#
_symmetry.space_group_name_H-M   'P 1'
#
loop_
_entity.id
_entity.type
_entity.pdbx_description
1 polymer ?
#
loop_
_entity_poly.entity_id
_entity_poly.type
_entity_poly.pdbx_seq_one_letter_code
_entity_poly.pdbx_strand_id
1 'polypeptide(L)'
;MSFKREMNRFFPLVMYLFVLAMCLGACSLGANQRPAGEPKRTDDYTFNSERRDLNERVTKKPESFQKNTPDEYTLTATVDVSHESGVDRISYEILVNEARVPMVNVIQSFTLDPDMMNQIDAGELFHSNVSNTHEISLGLDKEPLGLSLSRSYVLKPKAESASHFIQSYANMYIKISYGPNDQRTEDYFHIQAEPSPRTIEYMKSWEKD
;
A
#
# COMPACT_ATOMS: atom_id res chain seq x y z
N MET A 1 62.20 9.94 -39.47
CA MET A 1 60.77 9.72 -39.79
C MET A 1 60.58 8.20 -39.92
N SER A 2 59.68 7.51 -39.22
CA SER A 2 58.27 7.80 -39.03
C SER A 2 57.72 7.04 -37.81
N PHE A 3 57.68 7.69 -36.64
CA PHE A 3 57.00 7.19 -35.43
C PHE A 3 55.48 7.47 -35.46
N LYS A 4 54.96 7.91 -36.61
CA LYS A 4 53.61 8.52 -36.74
C LYS A 4 52.54 7.55 -37.25
N ARG A 5 52.86 6.27 -37.49
CA ARG A 5 51.96 5.33 -38.19
C ARG A 5 51.26 4.29 -37.31
N GLU A 6 51.70 4.06 -36.07
CA GLU A 6 51.05 3.07 -35.18
C GLU A 6 50.00 3.68 -34.24
N MET A 7 50.07 4.99 -33.97
CA MET A 7 49.17 5.67 -33.04
C MET A 7 47.74 5.92 -33.58
N ASN A 8 47.48 5.60 -34.86
CA ASN A 8 46.19 5.83 -35.52
C ASN A 8 45.25 4.61 -35.53
N ARG A 9 45.71 3.43 -35.12
CA ARG A 9 44.88 2.21 -35.06
C ARG A 9 44.27 1.92 -33.69
N PHE A 10 44.86 2.46 -32.62
CA PHE A 10 44.34 2.30 -31.26
C PHE A 10 43.23 3.29 -30.90
N PHE A 11 43.26 4.49 -31.48
CA PHE A 11 42.27 5.54 -31.23
C PHE A 11 40.82 5.15 -31.54
N PRO A 12 40.49 4.52 -32.68
CA PRO A 12 39.10 4.14 -32.97
C PRO A 12 38.60 3.00 -32.07
N LEU A 13 39.48 2.12 -31.58
CA LEU A 13 39.12 0.96 -30.76
C LEU A 13 38.79 1.36 -29.32
N VAL A 14 39.53 2.34 -28.77
CA VAL A 14 39.21 2.97 -27.47
C VAL A 14 37.91 3.76 -27.54
N MET A 15 37.65 4.45 -28.67
CA MET A 15 36.39 5.18 -28.86
C MET A 15 35.19 4.22 -28.96
N TYR A 16 35.34 3.07 -29.62
CA TYR A 16 34.28 2.07 -29.75
C TYR A 16 33.92 1.44 -28.39
N LEU A 17 34.92 1.18 -27.54
CA LEU A 17 34.71 0.72 -26.16
C LEU A 17 34.00 1.77 -25.29
N PHE A 18 34.31 3.05 -25.48
CA PHE A 18 33.62 4.15 -24.78
C PHE A 18 32.16 4.28 -25.21
N VAL A 19 31.86 4.14 -26.50
CA VAL A 19 30.48 4.18 -27.00
C VAL A 19 29.68 2.97 -26.51
N LEU A 20 30.26 1.77 -26.50
CA LEU A 20 29.62 0.57 -25.91
C LEU A 20 29.36 0.73 -24.40
N ALA A 21 30.29 1.32 -23.66
CA ALA A 21 30.10 1.61 -22.23
C ALA A 21 28.99 2.65 -21.98
N MET A 22 28.87 3.67 -22.84
CA MET A 22 27.77 4.65 -22.75
C MET A 22 26.42 4.06 -23.18
N CYS A 23 26.38 3.17 -24.17
CA CYS A 23 25.15 2.50 -24.58
C CYS A 23 24.64 1.49 -23.53
N LEU A 24 25.53 0.87 -22.75
CA LEU A 24 25.14 -0.01 -21.63
C LEU A 24 24.72 0.78 -20.37
N GLY A 25 25.21 2.01 -20.20
CA GLY A 25 24.83 2.89 -19.09
C GLY A 25 23.47 3.61 -19.28
N ALA A 26 22.94 3.66 -20.49
CA ALA A 26 21.70 4.37 -20.81
C ALA A 26 20.42 3.53 -20.63
N CYS A 27 20.54 2.23 -20.37
CA CYS A 27 19.37 1.34 -20.20
C CYS A 27 18.86 1.22 -18.75
N SER A 28 19.36 2.00 -17.79
CA SER A 28 18.90 1.95 -16.39
C SER A 28 18.16 3.20 -15.88
N LEU A 29 17.95 4.22 -16.74
CA LEU A 29 17.24 5.46 -16.38
C LEU A 29 15.86 5.51 -17.04
N GLY A 30 14.98 4.62 -16.61
CA GLY A 30 13.63 4.51 -17.15
C GLY A 30 12.73 3.60 -16.33
N ALA A 31 12.76 3.73 -15.00
CA ALA A 31 11.71 3.21 -14.14
C ALA A 31 11.40 4.27 -13.10
N ASN A 32 10.12 4.60 -12.95
CA ASN A 32 9.58 5.50 -11.95
C ASN A 32 10.30 5.29 -10.61
N GLN A 33 11.02 6.32 -10.15
CA GLN A 33 11.69 6.29 -8.85
C GLN A 33 10.62 6.17 -7.76
N ARG A 34 10.35 4.94 -7.30
CA ARG A 34 9.84 4.70 -5.95
C ARG A 34 10.77 5.44 -4.97
N PRO A 35 10.27 5.97 -3.85
CA PRO A 35 11.11 6.62 -2.85
C PRO A 35 12.33 5.73 -2.57
N ALA A 36 13.53 6.26 -2.82
CA ALA A 36 14.75 5.49 -2.69
C ALA A 36 14.93 5.03 -1.23
N GLY A 37 15.12 3.73 -1.04
CA GLY A 37 16.02 3.21 -0.01
C GLY A 37 15.45 2.97 1.39
N GLU A 38 14.20 2.54 1.53
CA GLU A 38 13.82 1.96 2.81
C GLU A 38 14.48 0.58 3.01
N PRO A 39 15.07 0.30 4.19
CA PRO A 39 15.68 -0.99 4.46
C PRO A 39 14.63 -2.08 4.34
N LYS A 40 14.94 -3.08 3.52
CA LYS A 40 14.11 -4.27 3.40
C LYS A 40 13.99 -4.96 4.76
N ARG A 41 12.79 -5.36 5.11
CA ARG A 41 12.54 -6.08 6.36
C ARG A 41 13.26 -7.42 6.39
N THR A 42 13.70 -7.81 7.59
CA THR A 42 14.45 -9.04 7.85
C THR A 42 13.74 -9.97 8.83
N ASP A 43 12.58 -9.56 9.34
CA ASP A 43 11.75 -10.34 10.25
C ASP A 43 10.67 -11.14 9.50
N ASP A 44 10.17 -12.21 10.13
CA ASP A 44 9.10 -13.02 9.55
C ASP A 44 7.79 -12.24 9.46
N TYR A 45 7.05 -12.46 8.37
CA TYR A 45 5.73 -11.90 8.14
C TYR A 45 4.69 -12.58 9.03
N THR A 46 4.54 -12.04 10.22
CA THR A 46 3.51 -12.41 11.20
C THR A 46 2.57 -11.25 11.45
N PHE A 47 1.38 -11.52 12.00
CA PHE A 47 0.41 -10.49 12.39
C PHE A 47 1.03 -9.38 13.23
N ASN A 48 1.85 -9.73 14.23
CA ASN A 48 2.51 -8.76 15.10
C ASN A 48 3.58 -7.95 14.38
N SER A 49 4.30 -8.58 13.45
CA SER A 49 5.33 -7.90 12.66
C SER A 49 4.72 -6.87 11.71
N GLU A 50 3.62 -7.22 11.04
CA GLU A 50 2.85 -6.36 10.14
C GLU A 50 2.23 -5.19 10.91
N ARG A 51 1.65 -5.49 12.08
CA ARG A 51 1.10 -4.48 13.00
C ARG A 51 2.16 -3.47 13.43
N ARG A 52 3.33 -3.95 13.85
CA ARG A 52 4.44 -3.09 14.30
C ARG A 52 4.94 -2.21 13.16
N ASP A 53 5.20 -2.81 12.01
CA ASP A 53 5.70 -2.09 10.83
C ASP A 53 4.73 -0.99 10.38
N LEU A 54 3.44 -1.33 10.21
CA LEU A 54 2.45 -0.36 9.76
C LEU A 54 2.24 0.76 10.80
N ASN A 55 2.10 0.43 12.09
CA ASN A 55 1.91 1.44 13.15
C ASN A 55 3.13 2.35 13.32
N GLU A 56 4.34 1.80 13.21
CA GLU A 56 5.57 2.59 13.27
C GLU A 56 5.64 3.59 12.11
N ARG A 57 5.24 3.18 10.91
CA ARG A 57 5.23 4.07 9.74
C ARG A 57 4.19 5.16 9.86
N VAL A 58 2.96 4.82 10.26
CA VAL A 58 1.89 5.81 10.48
C VAL A 58 2.35 6.90 11.46
N THR A 59 3.05 6.51 12.53
CA THR A 59 3.43 7.43 13.61
C THR A 59 4.75 8.15 13.39
N LYS A 60 5.74 7.51 12.74
CA LYS A 60 7.11 8.03 12.65
C LYS A 60 7.58 8.35 11.24
N LYS A 61 6.91 7.81 10.21
CA LYS A 61 7.30 7.94 8.79
C LYS A 61 6.10 8.16 7.87
N PRO A 62 5.23 9.15 8.14
CA PRO A 62 4.05 9.40 7.30
C PRO A 62 4.40 9.70 5.83
N GLU A 63 5.62 10.18 5.55
CA GLU A 63 6.14 10.43 4.20
C GLU A 63 6.41 9.15 3.39
N SER A 64 6.48 7.99 4.04
CA SER A 64 6.67 6.68 3.38
C SER A 64 5.42 6.21 2.63
N PHE A 65 4.26 6.83 2.90
CA PHE A 65 3.00 6.47 2.28
C PHE A 65 2.81 7.16 0.93
N GLN A 66 2.51 6.35 -0.07
CA GLN A 66 2.16 6.80 -1.41
C GLN A 66 0.70 7.27 -1.43
N LYS A 67 0.44 8.32 -2.22
CA LYS A 67 -0.92 8.83 -2.46
C LYS A 67 -1.54 8.28 -3.74
N ASN A 68 -0.70 7.82 -4.66
CA ASN A 68 -1.13 7.30 -5.95
C ASN A 68 -1.13 5.77 -5.89
N THR A 69 -2.08 5.16 -6.60
CA THR A 69 -2.10 3.72 -6.82
C THR A 69 -0.91 3.28 -7.69
N PRO A 70 -0.41 2.05 -7.52
CA PRO A 70 0.68 1.52 -8.33
C PRO A 70 0.24 1.23 -9.77
N ASP A 71 1.18 1.15 -10.71
CA ASP A 71 0.90 0.77 -12.10
C ASP A 71 0.67 -0.75 -12.25
N GLU A 72 1.14 -1.51 -11.25
CA GLU A 72 1.21 -2.96 -11.25
C GLU A 72 -0.12 -3.67 -10.91
N TYR A 73 -1.04 -2.99 -10.21
CA TYR A 73 -2.35 -3.51 -9.83
C TYR A 73 -3.29 -2.37 -9.46
N THR A 74 -4.60 -2.65 -9.45
CA THR A 74 -5.61 -1.72 -8.97
C THR A 74 -5.84 -1.95 -7.47
N LEU A 75 -5.83 -0.88 -6.68
CA LEU A 75 -6.17 -0.86 -5.25
C LEU A 75 -7.35 0.08 -5.04
N THR A 76 -8.45 -0.46 -4.54
CA THR A 76 -9.61 0.34 -4.09
C THR A 76 -9.83 0.17 -2.60
N ALA A 77 -10.39 1.20 -1.98
CA ALA A 77 -10.77 1.21 -0.58
C ALA A 77 -12.16 1.81 -0.44
N THR A 78 -13.05 1.17 0.31
CA THR A 78 -14.42 1.64 0.52
C THR A 78 -14.76 1.64 2.01
N VAL A 79 -15.71 2.51 2.37
CA VAL A 79 -16.27 2.58 3.72
C VAL A 79 -17.79 2.65 3.68
N ASP A 80 -18.43 1.80 4.48
CA ASP A 80 -19.88 1.73 4.61
C ASP A 80 -20.34 1.72 6.07
N VAL A 81 -21.40 2.45 6.40
CA VAL A 81 -21.97 2.48 7.76
C VAL A 81 -23.34 1.82 7.77
N SER A 82 -23.52 0.70 8.47
CA SER A 82 -24.81 0.03 8.66
C SER A 82 -25.42 0.26 10.03
N HIS A 83 -26.75 0.22 10.09
CA HIS A 83 -27.49 0.19 11.34
C HIS A 83 -28.17 -1.19 11.45
N GLU A 84 -27.67 -2.03 12.33
CA GLU A 84 -28.14 -3.40 12.51
C GLU A 84 -28.33 -3.69 13.98
N SER A 85 -29.51 -4.23 14.33
CA SER A 85 -29.83 -4.62 15.70
C SER A 85 -29.66 -3.50 16.74
N GLY A 86 -29.93 -2.25 16.36
CA GLY A 86 -29.82 -1.09 17.25
C GLY A 86 -28.40 -0.57 17.45
N VAL A 87 -27.44 -1.05 16.67
CA VAL A 87 -26.02 -0.68 16.76
C VAL A 87 -25.55 -0.17 15.40
N ASP A 88 -24.86 0.97 15.41
CA ASP A 88 -24.19 1.51 14.23
C ASP A 88 -22.84 0.79 14.04
N ARG A 89 -22.58 0.34 12.81
CA ARG A 89 -21.35 -0.35 12.42
C ARG A 89 -20.72 0.34 11.24
N ILE A 90 -19.42 0.61 11.31
CA ILE A 90 -18.62 1.11 10.20
C ILE A 90 -17.75 -0.03 9.65
N SER A 91 -17.81 -0.25 8.34
CA SER A 91 -17.15 -1.36 7.65
C SER A 91 -16.20 -0.81 6.61
N TYR A 92 -14.98 -1.33 6.61
CA TYR A 92 -13.93 -0.97 5.68
C TYR A 92 -13.58 -2.17 4.82
N GLU A 93 -13.34 -1.94 3.54
CA GLU A 93 -12.85 -2.96 2.62
C GLU A 93 -11.73 -2.38 1.77
N ILE A 94 -10.68 -3.18 1.56
CA ILE A 94 -9.69 -2.94 0.53
C ILE A 94 -9.73 -4.08 -0.48
N LEU A 95 -9.66 -3.74 -1.76
CA LEU A 95 -9.65 -4.70 -2.86
C LEU A 95 -8.40 -4.49 -3.70
N VAL A 96 -7.61 -5.55 -3.87
CA VAL A 96 -6.49 -5.61 -4.81
C VAL A 96 -6.93 -6.48 -5.98
N ASN A 97 -6.96 -5.94 -7.19
CA ASN A 97 -7.37 -6.66 -8.39
C ASN A 97 -6.60 -6.17 -9.63
N GLU A 98 -6.95 -6.72 -10.80
CA GLU A 98 -6.36 -6.32 -12.09
C GLU A 98 -4.82 -6.37 -12.10
N ALA A 99 -4.24 -7.37 -11.45
CA ALA A 99 -2.79 -7.52 -11.34
C ALA A 99 -2.15 -7.70 -12.72
N ARG A 100 -1.21 -6.79 -13.05
CA ARG A 100 -0.48 -6.75 -14.33
C ARG A 100 0.89 -7.41 -14.24
N VAL A 101 1.34 -7.67 -13.02
CA VAL A 101 2.56 -8.43 -12.69
C VAL A 101 2.21 -9.61 -11.80
N PRO A 102 3.02 -10.68 -11.77
CA PRO A 102 2.83 -11.76 -10.81
C PRO A 102 3.00 -11.25 -9.37
N MET A 103 1.95 -11.35 -8.56
CA MET A 103 1.97 -11.02 -7.14
C MET A 103 1.86 -12.32 -6.34
N VAL A 104 3.00 -12.89 -5.97
CA VAL A 104 3.05 -14.16 -5.24
C VAL A 104 2.82 -13.94 -3.74
N ASN A 105 2.02 -14.80 -3.11
CA ASN A 105 1.76 -14.77 -1.67
C ASN A 105 1.40 -13.36 -1.16
N VAL A 106 0.29 -12.80 -1.63
CA VAL A 106 -0.14 -11.43 -1.36
C VAL A 106 -0.59 -11.29 0.09
N ILE A 107 0.05 -10.38 0.81
CA ILE A 107 -0.35 -9.95 2.15
C ILE A 107 -0.99 -8.57 2.01
N GLN A 108 -2.21 -8.46 2.52
CA GLN A 108 -2.97 -7.23 2.68
C GLN A 108 -2.99 -6.91 4.17
N SER A 109 -2.63 -5.68 4.51
CA SER A 109 -2.70 -5.16 5.86
C SER A 109 -3.26 -3.74 5.81
N PHE A 110 -4.11 -3.36 6.76
CA PHE A 110 -4.51 -1.98 6.92
C PHE A 110 -4.69 -1.60 8.39
N THR A 111 -4.60 -0.30 8.65
CA THR A 111 -5.09 0.33 9.89
C THR A 111 -5.83 1.62 9.50
N LEU A 112 -6.65 2.11 10.42
CA LEU A 112 -7.34 3.39 10.26
C LEU A 112 -6.52 4.51 10.91
N ASP A 113 -7.00 5.74 10.74
CA ASP A 113 -6.51 6.89 11.51
C ASP A 113 -6.53 6.59 13.02
N PRO A 114 -5.43 6.84 13.77
CA PRO A 114 -5.38 6.59 15.21
C PRO A 114 -6.53 7.22 16.00
N ASP A 115 -7.06 8.37 15.55
CA ASP A 115 -8.16 9.07 16.22
C ASP A 115 -9.46 8.24 16.21
N MET A 116 -9.58 7.27 15.30
CA MET A 116 -10.72 6.35 15.23
C MET A 116 -10.87 5.47 16.46
N MET A 117 -9.81 5.22 17.23
CA MET A 117 -9.92 4.47 18.50
C MET A 117 -10.88 5.15 19.50
N ASN A 118 -11.06 6.46 19.41
CA ASN A 118 -11.97 7.19 20.27
C ASN A 118 -13.44 6.97 19.89
N GLN A 119 -13.72 6.57 18.64
CA GLN A 119 -15.07 6.47 18.06
C GLN A 119 -15.54 5.03 17.85
N ILE A 120 -14.60 4.09 17.81
CA ILE A 120 -14.88 2.67 17.64
C ILE A 120 -14.82 1.95 18.99
N ASP A 121 -15.73 0.99 19.18
CA ASP A 121 -15.69 0.00 20.25
C ASP A 121 -14.89 -1.24 19.78
N ALA A 122 -13.55 -1.13 19.86
CA ALA A 122 -12.63 -2.22 19.56
C ALA A 122 -11.32 -2.08 20.36
N GLY A 123 -10.59 -3.18 20.49
CA GLY A 123 -9.26 -3.18 21.11
C GLY A 123 -8.13 -2.71 20.19
N GLU A 124 -8.33 -2.72 18.87
CA GLU A 124 -7.36 -2.27 17.87
C GLU A 124 -8.01 -1.95 16.51
N LEU A 125 -7.30 -1.16 15.70
CA LEU A 125 -7.69 -0.79 14.32
C LEU A 125 -6.96 -1.61 13.24
N PHE A 126 -5.91 -2.33 13.62
CA PHE A 126 -5.06 -3.05 12.67
C PHE A 126 -5.74 -4.34 12.21
N HIS A 127 -5.67 -4.61 10.91
CA HIS A 127 -6.17 -5.85 10.31
C HIS A 127 -5.25 -6.34 9.21
N SER A 128 -5.12 -7.65 9.06
CA SER A 128 -4.24 -8.26 8.06
C SER A 128 -4.67 -9.69 7.75
N ASN A 129 -4.45 -10.11 6.50
CA ASN A 129 -4.66 -11.47 6.04
C ASN A 129 -3.42 -12.39 6.24
N VAL A 130 -2.35 -11.90 6.86
CA VAL A 130 -1.08 -12.65 7.03
C VAL A 130 -1.25 -13.98 7.79
N SER A 131 -2.30 -14.10 8.60
CA SER A 131 -2.64 -15.31 9.34
C SER A 131 -3.50 -16.30 8.53
N ASN A 132 -3.74 -16.04 7.24
CA ASN A 132 -4.47 -16.96 6.39
C ASN A 132 -3.76 -18.31 6.31
N THR A 133 -4.55 -19.38 6.24
CA THR A 133 -4.04 -20.76 6.23
C THR A 133 -3.37 -21.14 4.92
N HIS A 134 -3.59 -20.37 3.86
CA HIS A 134 -3.04 -20.62 2.54
C HIS A 134 -2.52 -19.32 1.95
N GLU A 135 -1.36 -19.41 1.28
CA GLU A 135 -0.83 -18.32 0.47
C GLU A 135 -1.76 -18.12 -0.74
N ILE A 136 -2.06 -16.86 -1.06
CA ILE A 136 -2.89 -16.51 -2.21
C ILE A 136 -2.08 -15.63 -3.14
N SER A 137 -2.11 -15.92 -4.44
CA SER A 137 -1.36 -15.16 -5.44
C SER A 137 -2.31 -14.53 -6.45
N LEU A 138 -1.93 -13.36 -6.97
CA LEU A 138 -2.60 -12.71 -8.09
C LEU A 138 -1.69 -12.69 -9.32
N GLY A 139 -2.30 -12.66 -10.50
CA GLY A 139 -1.58 -12.49 -11.74
C GLY A 139 -2.52 -12.36 -12.93
N LEU A 140 -1.95 -12.00 -14.08
CA LEU A 140 -2.67 -11.86 -15.33
C LEU A 140 -3.41 -13.18 -15.66
N ASP A 141 -4.72 -13.09 -15.86
CA ASP A 141 -5.60 -14.20 -16.26
C ASP A 141 -5.56 -15.44 -15.33
N LYS A 142 -5.26 -15.23 -14.05
CA LYS A 142 -5.28 -16.29 -13.02
C LYS A 142 -6.34 -16.00 -11.98
N GLU A 143 -7.05 -17.05 -11.57
CA GLU A 143 -7.91 -16.97 -10.40
C GLU A 143 -7.09 -17.02 -9.10
N PRO A 144 -7.49 -16.28 -8.05
CA PRO A 144 -8.62 -15.33 -8.05
C PRO A 144 -8.29 -14.03 -8.80
N LEU A 145 -9.32 -13.38 -9.37
CA LEU A 145 -9.14 -12.11 -10.11
C LEU A 145 -8.89 -10.89 -9.19
N GLY A 146 -9.09 -11.07 -7.89
CA GLY A 146 -8.82 -10.06 -6.87
C GLY A 146 -8.92 -10.63 -5.46
N LEU A 147 -8.39 -9.86 -4.50
CA LEU A 147 -8.38 -10.19 -3.08
C LEU A 147 -9.00 -9.04 -2.29
N SER A 148 -10.05 -9.36 -1.53
CA SER A 148 -10.65 -8.44 -0.58
C SER A 148 -10.13 -8.72 0.82
N LEU A 149 -9.87 -7.65 1.57
CA LEU A 149 -9.69 -7.68 3.02
C LEU A 149 -10.62 -6.65 3.64
N SER A 150 -11.51 -7.10 4.53
CA SER A 150 -12.51 -6.24 5.14
C SER A 150 -12.60 -6.41 6.65
N ARG A 151 -12.98 -5.34 7.35
CA ARG A 151 -13.25 -5.36 8.78
C ARG A 151 -14.34 -4.37 9.15
N SER A 152 -15.26 -4.83 9.99
CA SER A 152 -16.32 -4.02 10.57
C SER A 152 -16.06 -3.72 12.04
N TYR A 153 -16.48 -2.54 12.46
CA TYR A 153 -16.33 -2.01 13.80
C TYR A 153 -17.65 -1.50 14.31
N VAL A 154 -17.92 -1.68 15.60
CA VAL A 154 -19.07 -1.03 16.26
C VAL A 154 -18.68 0.42 16.55
N LEU A 155 -19.56 1.36 16.19
CA LEU A 155 -19.41 2.76 16.56
C LEU A 155 -19.89 2.96 17.99
N LYS A 156 -19.14 3.73 18.77
CA LYS A 156 -19.57 4.22 20.07
C LYS A 156 -20.76 5.18 19.88
N PRO A 157 -21.63 5.33 20.89
CA PRO A 157 -22.65 6.36 20.87
C PRO A 157 -22.04 7.73 20.58
N LYS A 158 -22.74 8.54 19.78
CA LYS A 158 -22.29 9.87 19.36
C LYS A 158 -21.86 10.69 20.59
N ALA A 159 -20.57 11.02 20.65
CA ALA A 159 -19.95 11.85 21.68
C ALA A 159 -19.59 13.23 21.14
N GLU A 160 -19.23 14.18 22.01
CA GLU A 160 -18.92 15.58 21.68
C GLU A 160 -17.75 15.76 20.68
N SER A 161 -16.93 14.74 20.42
CA SER A 161 -15.77 14.80 19.50
C SER A 161 -16.10 14.41 18.04
N ALA A 162 -17.33 14.64 17.60
CA ALA A 162 -17.83 14.27 16.27
C ALA A 162 -17.06 14.93 15.10
N SER A 163 -16.51 16.12 15.30
CA SER A 163 -15.83 16.88 14.24
C SER A 163 -14.55 16.21 13.74
N HIS A 164 -13.73 15.65 14.64
CA HIS A 164 -12.52 14.94 14.26
C HIS A 164 -12.84 13.62 13.55
N PHE A 165 -13.89 12.93 14.00
CA PHE A 165 -14.37 11.70 13.35
C PHE A 165 -14.75 11.93 11.89
N ILE A 166 -15.53 12.98 11.61
CA ILE A 166 -15.97 13.32 10.25
C ILE A 166 -14.77 13.61 9.32
N GLN A 167 -13.68 14.14 9.86
CA GLN A 167 -12.47 14.46 9.10
C GLN A 167 -11.57 13.24 8.84
N SER A 168 -11.67 12.19 9.66
CA SER A 168 -10.71 11.07 9.65
C SER A 168 -11.31 9.69 9.37
N TYR A 169 -12.64 9.53 9.37
CA TYR A 169 -13.27 8.21 9.22
C TYR A 169 -12.90 7.50 7.92
N ALA A 170 -12.59 8.24 6.85
CA ALA A 170 -12.22 7.68 5.55
C ALA A 170 -10.70 7.47 5.39
N ASN A 171 -9.87 7.96 6.32
CA ASN A 171 -8.42 7.79 6.25
C ASN A 171 -8.04 6.33 6.51
N MET A 172 -7.44 5.68 5.50
CA MET A 172 -6.88 4.33 5.61
C MET A 172 -5.38 4.33 5.30
N TYR A 173 -4.63 3.62 6.14
CA TYR A 173 -3.22 3.31 5.92
C TYR A 173 -3.12 1.84 5.53
N ILE A 174 -2.70 1.58 4.30
CA ILE A 174 -2.73 0.25 3.68
C ILE A 174 -1.31 -0.17 3.36
N LYS A 175 -1.00 -1.45 3.59
CA LYS A 175 0.22 -2.10 3.14
C LYS A 175 -0.15 -3.30 2.29
N ILE A 176 0.40 -3.33 1.07
CA ILE A 176 0.33 -4.48 0.18
C ILE A 176 1.73 -5.03 0.04
N SER A 177 1.91 -6.32 0.34
CA SER A 177 3.18 -7.01 0.16
C SER A 177 3.01 -8.24 -0.71
N TYR A 178 3.97 -8.50 -1.58
CA TYR A 178 3.96 -9.65 -2.49
C TYR A 178 5.38 -10.02 -2.94
N GLY A 179 5.57 -11.25 -3.38
CA GLY A 179 6.87 -11.82 -3.75
C GLY A 179 7.28 -12.95 -2.78
N PRO A 180 8.39 -13.64 -3.08
CA PRO A 180 8.93 -14.67 -2.18
C PRO A 180 9.41 -14.04 -0.87
N ASN A 181 9.39 -14.78 0.23
CA ASN A 181 9.65 -14.26 1.58
C ASN A 181 10.96 -13.45 1.72
N ASP A 182 12.01 -13.87 1.02
CA ASP A 182 13.31 -13.21 1.01
C ASP A 182 13.39 -12.01 0.05
N GLN A 183 12.41 -11.83 -0.84
CA GLN A 183 12.35 -10.78 -1.88
C GLN A 183 10.95 -10.18 -2.07
N ARG A 184 10.33 -9.81 -0.95
CA ARG A 184 9.03 -9.14 -0.99
C ARG A 184 9.15 -7.68 -1.38
N THR A 185 8.24 -7.28 -2.26
CA THR A 185 7.85 -5.88 -2.45
C THR A 185 6.91 -5.49 -1.31
N GLU A 186 7.05 -4.27 -0.81
CA GLU A 186 6.16 -3.69 0.20
C GLU A 186 5.77 -2.29 -0.27
N ASP A 187 4.48 -2.14 -0.58
CA ASP A 187 3.91 -0.86 -0.98
C ASP A 187 3.01 -0.35 0.15
N TYR A 188 3.20 0.92 0.50
CA TYR A 188 2.46 1.60 1.58
C TYR A 188 1.63 2.74 0.99
N PHE A 189 0.35 2.80 1.33
CA PHE A 189 -0.59 3.79 0.81
C PHE A 189 -1.35 4.48 1.93
N HIS A 190 -1.51 5.80 1.80
CA HIS A 190 -2.46 6.57 2.59
C HIS A 190 -3.55 7.07 1.64
N ILE A 191 -4.74 6.47 1.77
CA ILE A 191 -5.87 6.66 0.84
C ILE A 191 -7.11 7.09 1.64
N GLN A 192 -7.95 7.90 1.00
CA GLN A 192 -9.32 8.16 1.44
C GLN A 192 -10.22 7.05 0.89
N ALA A 193 -10.78 6.23 1.76
CA ALA A 193 -11.78 5.23 1.38
C ALA A 193 -13.01 5.93 0.78
N GLU A 194 -13.54 5.38 -0.31
CA GLU A 194 -14.75 5.90 -0.94
C GLU A 194 -15.96 5.59 -0.06
N PRO A 195 -16.67 6.62 0.46
CA PRO A 195 -17.83 6.39 1.31
C PRO A 195 -19.05 6.01 0.48
N SER A 196 -19.81 5.03 0.97
CA SER A 196 -21.12 4.72 0.40
C SER A 196 -22.09 5.91 0.52
N PRO A 197 -23.13 6.01 -0.33
CA PRO A 197 -24.16 7.06 -0.18
C PRO A 197 -24.78 7.10 1.23
N ARG A 198 -25.00 5.92 1.83
CA ARG A 198 -25.50 5.81 3.21
C ARG A 198 -24.51 6.36 4.24
N THR A 199 -23.21 6.11 4.05
CA THR A 199 -22.16 6.67 4.90
C THR A 199 -22.13 8.19 4.81
N ILE A 200 -22.24 8.75 3.61
CA ILE A 200 -22.29 10.21 3.42
C ILE A 200 -23.48 10.81 4.19
N GLU A 201 -24.66 10.19 4.10
CA GLU A 201 -25.84 10.63 4.85
C GLU A 201 -25.66 10.50 6.37
N TYR A 202 -25.06 9.39 6.83
CA TYR A 202 -24.76 9.16 8.23
C TYR A 202 -23.81 10.24 8.78
N MET A 203 -22.71 10.54 8.09
CA MET A 203 -21.75 11.56 8.52
C MET A 203 -22.36 12.97 8.57
N LYS A 204 -23.27 13.31 7.64
CA LYS A 204 -24.04 14.57 7.72
C LYS A 204 -24.94 14.67 8.95
N SER A 205 -25.42 13.55 9.49
CA SER A 205 -26.17 13.55 10.75
C SER A 205 -25.26 13.81 11.96
N TRP A 206 -23.96 13.59 11.81
CA TRP A 206 -22.97 13.88 12.85
C TRP A 206 -22.60 15.38 12.90
N GLU A 207 -22.68 16.09 11.77
CA GLU A 207 -22.41 17.54 11.66
C GLU A 207 -23.47 18.46 12.28
N LYS A 208 -24.70 17.96 12.48
CA LYS A 208 -25.88 18.78 12.79
C LYS A 208 -26.21 18.92 14.27
N ASP A 209 -25.43 18.29 15.15
CA ASP A 209 -25.53 18.46 16.61
C ASP A 209 -24.26 19.14 17.13
#